data_AF-A0A1J4JUN3-F1
#
_entry.id   AF-A0A1J4JUN3-F1
#
_cell.length_a   1.000
_cell.length_b   1.000
_cell.length_c   1.000
_cell.angle_alpha   90.00
_cell.angle_beta   90.00
_cell.angle_gamma   90.00
#
_symmetry.space_group_name_H-M   'P 1'
#
loop_
_entity.id
_entity.type
_entity.pdbx_description
1 polymer ?
#
loop_
_entity_poly.entity_id
_entity_poly.type
_entity_poly.pdbx_seq_one_letter_code
_entity_poly.pdbx_strand_id
1 'polypeptide(L)'
;MQGTDRGRFSCKTRNGNWFEESVLEDEKMREFLEKKEKGTLTIQRIRQNLATVEIPQERSGPSDSFLHYGQMVRIANGEMRCFVACDPGDEENREEGLYSCSGSPQMETTARNVWVLKRYEEQNPRDLLTLPADEDDDIVHYGDQFIISTTDAIGSSPFYLASTKTDWAHFSRASRKQLVYSTQNLDFKCVWKIDSVGKDSSFDMEGEPVELGQPLFIKHASTNSPLAVHDAQIFNDYGSEYELVAAREPGKKMIWRFVK
;
A
#
# COMPACT_ATOMS: atom_id res chain seq x y z
N MET A 1 22.00 26.20 48.26
CA MET A 1 21.49 24.90 48.70
C MET A 1 21.78 23.89 47.58
N GLN A 2 22.84 23.12 47.72
CA GLN A 2 23.18 22.05 46.77
C GLN A 2 22.21 20.90 47.00
N GLY A 3 21.35 20.62 46.01
CA GLY A 3 20.51 19.44 46.00
C GLY A 3 21.41 18.21 45.96
N THR A 4 21.33 17.37 46.99
CA THR A 4 22.01 16.08 47.01
C THR A 4 21.42 15.21 45.93
N ASP A 5 22.21 14.87 44.92
CA ASP A 5 21.90 13.79 43.98
C ASP A 5 21.87 12.50 44.80
N ARG A 6 20.69 12.15 45.31
CA ARG A 6 20.46 10.86 45.98
C ARG A 6 20.61 9.82 44.87
N GLY A 7 21.76 9.13 44.85
CA GLY A 7 22.10 8.14 43.85
C GLY A 7 20.89 7.26 43.51
N ARG A 8 20.54 7.19 42.23
CA ARG A 8 19.45 6.32 41.77
C ARG A 8 19.93 4.87 41.82
N PHE A 9 19.18 4.03 42.50
CA PHE A 9 19.42 2.59 42.58
C PHE A 9 18.36 1.87 41.75
N SER A 10 18.67 0.68 41.21
CA SER A 10 17.64 -0.11 40.51
C SER A 10 16.63 -0.71 41.48
N CYS A 11 15.48 -1.12 40.96
CA CYS A 11 14.43 -1.86 41.66
C CYS A 11 14.91 -3.11 42.43
N LYS A 12 16.06 -3.68 42.03
CA LYS A 12 16.71 -4.82 42.73
C LYS A 12 17.26 -4.43 44.09
N THR A 13 17.63 -3.17 44.25
CA THR A 13 18.06 -2.61 45.54
C THR A 13 16.83 -2.06 46.24
N ARG A 14 16.54 -2.58 47.44
CA ARG A 14 15.35 -2.17 48.22
C ARG A 14 15.51 -0.78 48.84
N ASN A 15 15.62 0.25 48.00
CA ASN A 15 15.81 1.63 48.39
C ASN A 15 14.83 2.53 47.62
N GLY A 16 14.24 3.50 48.29
CA GLY A 16 13.25 4.39 47.69
C GLY A 16 12.03 3.63 47.17
N ASN A 17 11.64 3.91 45.92
CA ASN A 17 10.41 3.39 45.31
C ASN A 17 10.55 2.02 44.63
N TRP A 18 11.50 1.20 45.12
CA TRP A 18 11.88 -0.07 44.49
C TRP A 18 10.71 -1.04 44.25
N PHE A 19 9.70 -1.04 45.13
CA PHE A 19 8.55 -1.93 45.01
C PHE A 19 7.65 -1.52 43.85
N GLU A 20 7.31 -0.24 43.72
CA GLU A 20 6.54 0.25 42.57
C GLU A 20 7.32 0.06 41.27
N GLU A 21 8.63 0.31 41.27
CA GLU A 21 9.48 0.06 40.09
C GLU A 21 9.51 -1.42 39.69
N SER A 22 9.59 -2.35 40.65
CA SER A 22 9.54 -3.80 40.40
C SER A 22 8.20 -4.23 39.83
N VAL A 23 7.09 -3.76 40.41
CA VAL A 23 5.73 -4.07 39.91
C VAL A 23 5.52 -3.52 38.50
N LEU A 24 6.02 -2.31 38.22
CA LEU A 24 5.98 -1.72 36.87
C LEU A 24 6.83 -2.51 35.86
N GLU A 25 7.98 -3.03 36.25
CA GLU A 25 8.79 -3.91 35.38
C GLU A 25 8.08 -5.23 35.08
N ASP A 26 7.46 -5.85 36.09
CA ASP A 26 6.70 -7.10 35.93
C ASP A 26 5.48 -6.90 35.02
N GLU A 27 4.77 -5.78 35.17
CA GLU A 27 3.62 -5.44 34.31
C GLU A 27 4.06 -5.21 32.85
N LYS A 28 5.15 -4.46 32.64
CA LYS A 28 5.73 -4.25 31.29
C LYS A 28 6.15 -5.58 30.66
N MET A 29 6.74 -6.48 31.44
CA MET A 29 7.13 -7.81 30.97
C MET A 29 5.90 -8.63 30.58
N ARG A 30 4.82 -8.59 31.38
CA ARG A 30 3.57 -9.27 31.06
C ARG A 30 2.96 -8.74 29.77
N GLU A 31 2.82 -7.42 29.63
CA GLU A 31 2.29 -6.79 28.42
C GLU A 31 3.14 -7.15 27.18
N PHE A 32 4.46 -7.18 27.32
CA PHE A 32 5.37 -7.61 26.26
C PHE A 32 5.15 -9.07 25.87
N LEU A 33 5.04 -9.98 26.83
CA LEU A 33 4.81 -11.40 26.59
C LEU A 33 3.46 -11.66 25.94
N GLU A 34 2.40 -10.98 26.39
CA GLU A 34 1.08 -11.07 25.77
C GLU A 34 1.09 -10.57 24.32
N LYS A 35 1.74 -9.44 24.05
CA LYS A 35 1.89 -8.92 22.68
C LYS A 35 2.71 -9.86 21.80
N LYS A 36 3.76 -10.47 22.37
CA LYS A 36 4.64 -11.44 21.69
C LYS A 36 3.87 -12.70 21.30
N GLU A 37 3.06 -13.24 22.20
CA GLU A 37 2.21 -14.41 21.97
C GLU A 37 1.16 -14.14 20.91
N LYS A 38 0.53 -12.95 20.95
CA LYS A 38 -0.42 -12.50 19.92
C LYS A 38 0.23 -12.15 18.57
N GLY A 39 1.56 -12.08 18.47
CA GLY A 39 2.26 -11.67 17.26
C GLY A 39 2.11 -10.18 16.91
N THR A 40 1.65 -9.35 17.86
CA THR A 40 1.29 -7.95 17.62
C THR A 40 2.41 -6.95 17.95
N LEU A 41 3.59 -7.44 18.33
CA LEU A 41 4.75 -6.58 18.51
C LEU A 41 5.13 -5.92 17.18
N THR A 42 5.48 -4.64 17.23
CA THR A 42 5.93 -3.86 16.06
C THR A 42 7.01 -4.59 15.27
N ILE A 43 8.01 -5.17 15.96
CA ILE A 43 9.08 -5.92 15.30
C ILE A 43 8.60 -7.19 14.58
N GLN A 44 7.57 -7.86 15.09
CA GLN A 44 7.00 -9.05 14.44
C GLN A 44 6.24 -8.64 13.17
N ARG A 45 5.45 -7.57 13.24
CA ARG A 45 4.72 -7.01 12.09
C ARG A 45 5.68 -6.52 11.00
N ILE A 46 6.72 -5.77 11.36
CA ILE A 46 7.75 -5.31 10.41
C ILE A 46 8.42 -6.50 9.72
N ARG A 47 8.79 -7.55 10.48
CA ARG A 47 9.39 -8.76 9.90
C ARG A 47 8.47 -9.48 8.94
N GLN A 48 7.17 -9.52 9.25
CA GLN A 48 6.17 -10.09 8.35
C GLN A 48 6.04 -9.26 7.07
N ASN A 49 5.97 -7.94 7.18
CA ASN A 49 5.84 -7.03 6.04
C ASN A 49 7.09 -7.01 5.14
N LEU A 50 8.26 -7.25 5.72
CA LEU A 50 9.55 -7.40 5.03
C LEU A 50 9.87 -8.85 4.62
N ALA A 51 8.98 -9.81 4.86
CA ALA A 51 9.18 -11.17 4.41
C ALA A 51 9.25 -11.20 2.88
N THR A 52 10.28 -11.84 2.34
CA THR A 52 10.44 -12.00 0.90
C THR A 52 9.27 -12.81 0.34
N VAL A 53 8.68 -12.31 -0.75
CA VAL A 53 7.63 -13.01 -1.48
C VAL A 53 8.15 -13.35 -2.86
N GLU A 54 8.01 -14.61 -3.25
CA GLU A 54 8.28 -15.05 -4.61
C GLU A 54 7.06 -14.79 -5.47
N ILE A 55 7.20 -13.94 -6.50
CA ILE A 55 6.16 -13.76 -7.51
C ILE A 55 6.26 -14.95 -8.47
N PRO A 56 5.24 -15.81 -8.57
CA PRO A 56 5.31 -17.01 -9.41
C PRO A 56 5.58 -16.65 -10.88
N GLN A 57 6.59 -17.30 -11.47
CA GLN A 57 6.81 -17.27 -12.92
C GLN A 57 5.84 -18.22 -13.62
N GLU A 58 4.68 -17.68 -14.00
CA GLU A 58 3.70 -18.17 -14.99
C GLU A 58 2.92 -19.49 -14.76
N ARG A 59 1.64 -19.44 -15.16
CA ARG A 59 0.76 -20.59 -15.44
C ARG A 59 0.56 -20.84 -16.95
N SER A 60 1.16 -20.05 -17.84
CA SER A 60 0.77 -20.02 -19.27
C SER A 60 1.94 -19.80 -20.24
N GLY A 61 2.91 -20.73 -20.26
CA GLY A 61 3.85 -20.89 -21.39
C GLY A 61 4.83 -19.71 -21.67
N PRO A 62 5.88 -19.95 -22.48
CA PRO A 62 7.04 -19.05 -22.60
C PRO A 62 6.80 -17.72 -23.37
N SER A 63 5.57 -17.24 -23.50
CA SER A 63 5.20 -16.12 -24.37
C SER A 63 4.15 -15.14 -23.82
N ASP A 64 3.75 -15.24 -22.55
CA ASP A 64 2.69 -14.40 -21.99
C ASP A 64 3.24 -13.06 -21.48
N SER A 65 3.33 -12.08 -22.38
CA SER A 65 3.78 -10.71 -22.08
C SER A 65 2.69 -9.85 -21.44
N PHE A 66 1.45 -10.34 -21.34
CA PHE A 66 0.31 -9.54 -20.91
C PHE A 66 0.12 -9.55 -19.39
N LEU A 67 -0.53 -8.50 -18.92
CA LEU A 67 -0.96 -8.35 -17.55
C LEU A 67 -2.30 -9.06 -17.37
N HIS A 68 -2.37 -10.02 -16.45
CA HIS A 68 -3.59 -10.73 -16.08
C HIS A 68 -4.14 -10.28 -14.72
N TYR A 69 -5.42 -10.52 -14.48
CA TYR A 69 -6.03 -10.47 -13.16
C TYR A 69 -5.57 -11.67 -12.31
N GLY A 70 -5.55 -11.50 -10.99
CA GLY A 70 -5.19 -12.57 -10.05
C GLY A 70 -3.69 -12.88 -9.92
N GLN A 71 -2.83 -12.42 -10.85
CA GLN A 71 -1.38 -12.55 -10.69
C GLN A 71 -0.80 -11.53 -9.71
N MET A 72 0.33 -11.91 -9.10
CA MET A 72 1.12 -11.04 -8.24
C MET A 72 2.03 -10.14 -9.07
N VAL A 73 2.01 -8.84 -8.77
CA VAL A 73 2.81 -7.82 -9.45
C VAL A 73 3.33 -6.78 -8.46
N ARG A 74 4.39 -6.08 -8.83
CA ARG A 74 4.85 -4.86 -8.18
C ARG A 74 4.55 -3.67 -9.08
N ILE A 75 4.28 -2.53 -8.47
CA ILE A 75 3.95 -1.29 -9.19
C ILE A 75 5.14 -0.35 -9.08
N ALA A 76 5.91 -0.19 -10.17
CA ALA A 76 7.20 0.47 -10.17
C ALA A 76 7.14 1.87 -10.79
N ASN A 77 7.71 2.87 -10.10
CA ASN A 77 7.97 4.19 -10.65
C ASN A 77 9.42 4.30 -11.13
N GLY A 78 9.61 4.60 -12.42
CA GLY A 78 10.95 4.66 -13.02
C GLY A 78 11.75 5.93 -12.69
N GLU A 79 11.10 7.04 -12.35
CA GLU A 79 11.79 8.32 -12.06
C GLU A 79 12.32 8.33 -10.63
N MET A 80 11.45 8.03 -9.67
CA MET A 80 11.80 8.01 -8.23
C MET A 80 12.45 6.69 -7.80
N ARG A 81 12.50 5.69 -8.70
CA ARG A 81 13.05 4.34 -8.46
C ARG A 81 12.47 3.70 -7.20
N CYS A 82 11.14 3.73 -7.11
CA CYS A 82 10.41 3.21 -5.97
C CYS A 82 9.24 2.34 -6.40
N PHE A 83 8.70 1.58 -5.46
CA PHE A 83 7.55 0.72 -5.63
C PHE A 83 6.43 1.16 -4.70
N VAL A 84 5.18 0.98 -5.13
CA VAL A 84 4.03 1.18 -4.24
C VAL A 84 4.10 0.14 -3.12
N ALA A 85 4.12 0.59 -1.87
CA ALA A 85 4.12 -0.26 -0.70
C ALA A 85 3.01 0.15 0.28
N CYS A 86 2.39 -0.84 0.92
CA CYS A 86 1.46 -0.60 2.02
C CYS A 86 2.20 -0.56 3.36
N ASP A 87 1.66 0.16 4.34
CA ASP A 87 2.08 0.07 5.73
C ASP A 87 0.88 -0.16 6.65
N PRO A 88 0.48 -1.43 6.87
CA PRO A 88 -0.59 -1.77 7.79
C PRO A 88 -0.32 -1.37 9.25
N GLY A 89 0.93 -1.03 9.60
CA GLY A 89 1.33 -0.63 10.94
C GLY A 89 1.12 0.85 11.23
N ASP A 90 1.06 1.69 10.19
CA ASP A 90 0.95 3.15 10.29
C ASP A 90 -0.46 3.60 9.93
N GLU A 91 -1.23 4.00 10.94
CA GLU A 91 -2.63 4.42 10.77
C GLU A 91 -2.69 5.90 10.33
N GLU A 92 -3.29 6.16 9.17
CA GLU A 92 -3.63 7.52 8.71
C GLU A 92 -4.86 8.04 9.47
N ASN A 93 -5.87 7.19 9.63
CA ASN A 93 -7.07 7.46 10.42
C ASN A 93 -7.58 6.15 11.02
N ARG A 94 -7.43 5.98 12.33
CA ARG A 94 -7.83 4.77 13.06
C ARG A 94 -9.34 4.51 12.99
N GLU A 95 -10.16 5.54 13.09
CA GLU A 95 -11.63 5.39 13.17
C GLU A 95 -12.21 4.90 11.83
N GLU A 96 -11.61 5.34 10.73
CA GLU A 96 -12.01 4.95 9.38
C GLU A 96 -11.25 3.72 8.84
N GLY A 97 -10.28 3.21 9.60
CA GLY A 97 -9.45 2.08 9.18
C GLY A 97 -8.60 2.39 7.95
N LEU A 98 -7.99 3.59 7.94
CA LEU A 98 -7.08 4.04 6.89
C LEU A 98 -5.63 3.86 7.35
N TYR A 99 -4.82 3.24 6.51
CA TYR A 99 -3.43 2.90 6.76
C TYR A 99 -2.54 3.51 5.68
N SER A 100 -1.30 3.81 6.03
CA SER A 100 -0.38 4.54 5.16
C SER A 100 0.05 3.70 3.95
N CYS A 101 0.34 4.39 2.85
CA CYS A 101 0.95 3.84 1.65
C CYS A 101 2.08 4.78 1.20
N SER A 102 3.16 4.20 0.70
CA SER A 102 4.38 4.92 0.39
C SER A 102 5.05 4.42 -0.89
N GLY A 103 5.89 5.28 -1.48
CA GLY A 103 6.81 4.92 -2.54
C GLY A 103 8.09 4.39 -1.91
N SER A 104 8.20 3.07 -1.74
CA SER A 104 9.35 2.42 -1.12
C SER A 104 10.52 2.30 -2.11
N PRO A 105 11.74 2.78 -1.79
CA PRO A 105 12.92 2.57 -2.62
C PRO A 105 13.52 1.16 -2.45
N GLN A 106 12.88 0.27 -1.69
CA GLN A 106 13.33 -1.11 -1.49
C GLN A 106 13.24 -1.90 -2.80
N MET A 107 14.36 -2.51 -3.19
CA MET A 107 14.46 -3.27 -4.43
C MET A 107 13.97 -4.71 -4.26
N GLU A 108 14.04 -5.25 -3.05
CA GLU A 108 13.59 -6.59 -2.70
C GLU A 108 12.07 -6.73 -2.85
N THR A 109 11.62 -7.89 -3.33
CA THR A 109 10.20 -8.23 -3.38
C THR A 109 9.74 -8.69 -2.01
N THR A 110 8.96 -7.87 -1.33
CA THR A 110 8.49 -8.09 0.05
C THR A 110 6.97 -8.11 0.10
N ALA A 111 6.41 -8.71 1.15
CA ALA A 111 4.96 -8.80 1.33
C ALA A 111 4.24 -7.46 1.15
N ARG A 112 4.84 -6.35 1.56
CA ARG A 112 4.22 -5.02 1.48
C ARG A 112 4.27 -4.33 0.12
N ASN A 113 5.13 -4.78 -0.79
CA ASN A 113 5.28 -4.17 -2.13
C ASN A 113 4.81 -5.08 -3.28
N VAL A 114 4.18 -6.21 -2.93
CA VAL A 114 3.51 -7.12 -3.86
C VAL A 114 2.00 -6.92 -3.77
N TRP A 115 1.38 -6.82 -4.94
CA TRP A 115 -0.03 -6.56 -5.12
C TRP A 115 -0.65 -7.59 -6.07
N VAL A 116 -1.95 -7.81 -5.93
CA VAL A 116 -2.77 -8.63 -6.81
C VAL A 116 -3.85 -7.74 -7.39
N LEU A 117 -3.95 -7.74 -8.72
CA LEU A 117 -5.00 -7.01 -9.43
C LEU A 117 -6.28 -7.86 -9.44
N LYS A 118 -7.39 -7.26 -9.04
CA LYS A 118 -8.71 -7.89 -9.05
C LYS A 118 -9.64 -7.08 -9.95
N ARG A 119 -10.43 -7.76 -10.76
CA ARG A 119 -11.47 -7.09 -11.56
C ARG A 119 -12.46 -6.40 -10.63
N TYR A 120 -12.87 -5.18 -10.99
CA TYR A 120 -13.97 -4.53 -10.31
C TYR A 120 -15.28 -4.94 -10.98
N GLU A 121 -16.17 -5.58 -10.22
CA GLU A 121 -17.52 -5.90 -10.66
C GLU A 121 -18.51 -4.95 -9.99
N GLU A 122 -19.24 -4.15 -10.78
CA GLU A 122 -20.31 -3.33 -10.24
C GLU A 122 -21.43 -4.23 -9.71
N GLN A 123 -21.84 -4.01 -8.46
CA GLN A 123 -22.90 -4.78 -7.79
C GLN A 123 -24.30 -4.61 -8.44
N ASN A 124 -24.45 -3.78 -9.47
CA ASN A 124 -25.69 -3.57 -10.21
C ASN A 124 -25.44 -3.49 -11.73
N PRO A 125 -25.43 -4.63 -12.45
CA PRO A 125 -25.31 -4.67 -13.91
C PRO A 125 -26.65 -4.27 -14.55
N ARG A 126 -26.99 -2.98 -14.52
CA ARG A 126 -28.19 -2.42 -15.18
C ARG A 126 -27.88 -1.46 -16.31
N ASP A 127 -26.67 -1.49 -16.86
CA ASP A 127 -26.37 -0.75 -18.07
C ASP A 127 -26.52 -1.65 -19.31
N LEU A 128 -27.49 -1.31 -20.17
CA LEU A 128 -27.87 -2.00 -21.41
C LEU A 128 -26.80 -1.85 -22.52
N LEU A 129 -25.63 -1.30 -22.21
CA LEU A 129 -24.58 -0.91 -23.15
C LEU A 129 -23.23 -1.58 -22.92
N THR A 130 -23.04 -2.30 -21.81
CA THR A 130 -21.86 -3.15 -21.61
C THR A 130 -22.09 -4.50 -22.27
N LEU A 131 -21.35 -4.77 -23.36
CA LEU A 131 -21.20 -6.13 -23.86
C LEU A 131 -20.73 -7.00 -22.66
N PRO A 132 -21.28 -8.22 -22.48
CA PRO A 132 -20.70 -9.13 -21.51
C PRO A 132 -19.24 -9.32 -21.91
N ALA A 133 -18.32 -8.89 -21.05
CA ALA A 133 -16.93 -9.25 -21.23
C ALA A 133 -16.86 -10.77 -21.27
N ASP A 134 -16.12 -11.32 -22.23
CA ASP A 134 -15.89 -12.76 -22.30
C ASP A 134 -15.38 -13.22 -20.92
N GLU A 135 -16.15 -14.06 -20.23
CA GLU A 135 -15.88 -14.50 -18.85
C GLU A 135 -14.56 -15.30 -18.73
N ASP A 136 -13.95 -15.64 -19.87
CA ASP A 136 -12.76 -16.47 -20.01
C ASP A 136 -11.46 -15.69 -20.25
N ASP A 137 -11.50 -14.36 -20.39
CA ASP A 137 -10.28 -13.55 -20.57
C ASP A 137 -9.86 -12.85 -19.27
N ASP A 138 -8.80 -13.40 -18.65
CA ASP A 138 -8.16 -12.84 -17.47
C ASP A 138 -7.21 -11.68 -17.81
N ILE A 139 -7.05 -11.29 -19.08
CA ILE A 139 -6.17 -10.19 -19.49
C ILE A 139 -6.75 -8.84 -19.06
N VAL A 140 -5.88 -8.00 -18.53
CA VAL A 140 -6.17 -6.61 -18.15
C VAL A 140 -6.05 -5.73 -19.39
N HIS A 141 -7.06 -4.93 -19.65
CA HIS A 141 -7.12 -4.02 -20.78
C HIS A 141 -7.03 -2.56 -20.35
N TYR A 142 -6.53 -1.69 -21.24
CA TYR A 142 -6.65 -0.23 -21.06
C TYR A 142 -8.14 0.13 -21.03
N GLY A 143 -8.55 0.99 -20.10
CA GLY A 143 -9.97 1.27 -19.92
C GLY A 143 -10.56 0.61 -18.68
N ASP A 144 -10.01 -0.54 -18.29
CA ASP A 144 -10.57 -1.39 -17.23
C ASP A 144 -10.56 -0.72 -15.87
N GLN A 145 -11.61 -1.02 -15.10
CA GLN A 145 -11.70 -0.71 -13.68
C GLN A 145 -11.29 -1.92 -12.85
N PHE A 146 -10.41 -1.70 -11.88
CA PHE A 146 -9.82 -2.77 -11.08
C PHE A 146 -9.49 -2.30 -9.66
N ILE A 147 -9.23 -3.28 -8.81
CA ILE A 147 -8.85 -3.10 -7.42
C ILE A 147 -7.43 -3.65 -7.24
N ILE A 148 -6.62 -2.92 -6.48
CA ILE A 148 -5.25 -3.32 -6.13
C ILE A 148 -5.27 -3.84 -4.69
N SER A 149 -5.06 -5.14 -4.50
CA SER A 149 -5.16 -5.85 -3.21
C SER A 149 -3.81 -6.38 -2.77
N THR A 150 -3.48 -6.32 -1.47
CA THR A 150 -2.30 -7.03 -0.94
C THR A 150 -2.51 -8.55 -1.02
N THR A 151 -1.41 -9.29 -0.94
CA THR A 151 -1.41 -10.75 -0.79
C THR A 151 -1.72 -11.16 0.65
N ASP A 152 -1.91 -12.46 0.86
CA ASP A 152 -2.05 -13.11 2.17
C ASP A 152 -0.76 -13.06 3.02
N ALA A 153 0.39 -12.72 2.42
CA ALA A 153 1.65 -12.55 3.13
C ALA A 153 1.61 -11.42 4.18
N ILE A 154 0.81 -10.38 3.93
CA ILE A 154 0.59 -9.28 4.89
C ILE A 154 -0.32 -9.68 6.06
N GLY A 155 -1.22 -10.64 5.83
CA GLY A 155 -2.15 -11.12 6.84
C GLY A 155 -3.40 -11.73 6.22
N SER A 156 -4.25 -12.30 7.08
CA SER A 156 -5.47 -13.00 6.64
C SER A 156 -6.51 -12.11 5.98
N SER A 157 -6.52 -10.81 6.30
CA SER A 157 -7.42 -9.82 5.72
C SER A 157 -6.63 -8.92 4.77
N PRO A 158 -6.99 -8.86 3.48
CA PRO A 158 -6.28 -8.04 2.52
C PRO A 158 -6.49 -6.55 2.78
N PHE A 159 -5.50 -5.76 2.41
CA PHE A 159 -5.63 -4.33 2.30
C PHE A 159 -5.75 -3.94 0.83
N TYR A 160 -6.56 -2.92 0.55
CA TYR A 160 -6.81 -2.40 -0.79
C TYR A 160 -6.22 -1.01 -0.91
N LEU A 161 -5.54 -0.72 -2.03
CA LEU A 161 -5.09 0.64 -2.33
C LEU A 161 -6.31 1.50 -2.66
N ALA A 162 -6.43 2.63 -1.98
CA ALA A 162 -7.56 3.52 -2.10
C ALA A 162 -7.12 4.98 -2.08
N SER A 163 -8.03 5.85 -2.52
CA SER A 163 -7.83 7.28 -2.40
C SER A 163 -9.17 7.99 -2.16
N THR A 164 -9.12 9.15 -1.54
CA THR A 164 -10.34 9.94 -1.33
C THR A 164 -10.10 11.39 -1.65
N LYS A 165 -11.12 12.06 -2.16
CA LYS A 165 -11.05 13.47 -2.51
C LYS A 165 -10.60 14.28 -1.30
N THR A 166 -9.72 15.24 -1.53
CA THR A 166 -9.21 16.09 -0.46
C THR A 166 -10.33 16.83 0.25
N ASP A 167 -10.37 16.69 1.57
CA ASP A 167 -11.25 17.45 2.46
C ASP A 167 -10.47 17.87 3.73
N TRP A 168 -11.19 18.37 4.74
CA TRP A 168 -10.57 18.86 5.98
C TRP A 168 -9.97 17.76 6.87
N ALA A 169 -10.40 16.51 6.70
CA ALA A 169 -9.92 15.34 7.43
C ALA A 169 -8.98 14.47 6.56
N HIS A 170 -9.16 14.50 5.24
CA HIS A 170 -8.47 13.64 4.29
C HIS A 170 -7.53 14.43 3.39
N PHE A 171 -6.25 14.41 3.71
CA PHE A 171 -5.19 14.98 2.89
C PHE A 171 -3.88 14.24 3.16
N SER A 172 -2.97 14.24 2.19
CA SER A 172 -1.66 13.62 2.37
C SER A 172 -0.82 14.38 3.41
N ARG A 173 -0.09 13.65 4.25
CA ARG A 173 0.56 14.20 5.45
C ARG A 173 1.55 15.32 5.16
N ALA A 174 2.33 15.20 4.08
CA ALA A 174 3.40 16.14 3.77
C ALA A 174 2.94 17.24 2.80
N SER A 175 2.32 16.88 1.68
CA SER A 175 1.97 17.85 0.63
C SER A 175 0.52 18.36 0.66
N ARG A 176 -0.33 17.84 1.55
CA ARG A 176 -1.75 18.20 1.66
C ARG A 176 -2.55 17.96 0.37
N LYS A 177 -2.12 16.99 -0.44
CA LYS A 177 -2.79 16.59 -1.69
C LYS A 177 -3.81 15.50 -1.43
N GLN A 178 -4.43 14.98 -2.48
CA GLN A 178 -5.35 13.84 -2.39
C GLN A 178 -4.63 12.63 -1.79
N LEU A 179 -5.11 12.19 -0.63
CA LEU A 179 -4.50 11.12 0.16
C LEU A 179 -4.61 9.78 -0.59
N VAL A 180 -3.50 9.05 -0.66
CA VAL A 180 -3.48 7.63 -1.06
C VAL A 180 -3.18 6.83 0.18
N TYR A 181 -4.01 5.82 0.44
CA TYR A 181 -3.96 5.02 1.65
C TYR A 181 -4.29 3.56 1.31
N SER A 182 -4.12 2.67 2.28
CA SER A 182 -4.61 1.31 2.23
C SER A 182 -5.72 1.11 3.24
N THR A 183 -6.70 0.26 2.94
CA THR A 183 -7.82 -0.03 3.86
C THR A 183 -8.28 -1.47 3.71
N GLN A 184 -8.90 -2.02 4.76
CA GLN A 184 -9.56 -3.33 4.70
C GLN A 184 -11.01 -3.22 4.24
N ASN A 185 -11.56 -2.01 4.17
CA ASN A 185 -12.92 -1.75 3.72
C ASN A 185 -12.95 -1.68 2.19
N LEU A 186 -13.63 -2.63 1.55
CA LEU A 186 -13.79 -2.60 0.10
C LEU A 186 -14.97 -1.72 -0.30
N ASP A 187 -14.68 -0.56 -0.87
CA ASP A 187 -15.67 0.37 -1.41
C ASP A 187 -15.22 0.95 -2.77
N PHE A 188 -15.99 1.88 -3.33
CA PHE A 188 -15.65 2.48 -4.63
C PHE A 188 -14.39 3.37 -4.60
N LYS A 189 -13.88 3.75 -3.41
CA LYS A 189 -12.61 4.48 -3.26
C LYS A 189 -11.40 3.59 -3.54
N CYS A 190 -11.59 2.28 -3.58
CA CYS A 190 -10.56 1.29 -3.92
C CYS A 190 -10.45 1.02 -5.43
N VAL A 191 -11.29 1.65 -6.25
CA VAL A 191 -11.32 1.39 -7.70
C VAL A 191 -10.38 2.33 -8.44
N TRP A 192 -9.55 1.74 -9.29
CA TRP A 192 -8.61 2.42 -10.17
C TRP A 192 -8.88 2.05 -11.63
N LYS A 193 -8.44 2.90 -12.56
CA LYS A 193 -8.52 2.71 -14.00
C LYS A 193 -7.13 2.81 -14.62
N ILE A 194 -6.80 1.88 -15.53
CA ILE A 194 -5.55 1.94 -16.31
C ILE A 194 -5.76 2.82 -17.53
N ASP A 195 -4.78 3.67 -17.80
CA ASP A 195 -4.78 4.58 -18.94
C ASP A 195 -3.39 4.63 -19.59
N SER A 196 -3.35 4.88 -20.89
CA SER A 196 -2.12 4.81 -21.69
C SER A 196 -1.25 6.07 -21.52
N VAL A 197 0.07 5.90 -21.67
CA VAL A 197 1.02 7.02 -21.68
C VAL A 197 1.30 7.39 -23.14
N GLY A 198 0.68 8.45 -23.68
CA GLY A 198 0.86 8.76 -25.09
C GLY A 198 0.15 10.02 -25.60
N LYS A 199 0.35 10.30 -26.89
CA LYS A 199 -0.43 11.27 -27.67
C LYS A 199 -1.71 10.68 -28.24
N ASP A 200 -1.73 9.36 -28.42
CA ASP A 200 -2.94 8.63 -28.77
C ASP A 200 -3.93 8.85 -27.64
N SER A 201 -5.16 9.17 -28.00
CA SER A 201 -6.14 9.49 -26.98
C SER A 201 -6.41 8.23 -26.16
N SER A 202 -6.68 8.37 -24.87
CA SER A 202 -7.10 7.24 -24.01
C SER A 202 -8.21 6.40 -24.63
N PHE A 203 -9.01 7.02 -25.50
CA PHE A 203 -10.08 6.40 -26.28
C PHE A 203 -9.57 5.47 -27.39
N ASP A 204 -8.46 5.80 -28.04
CA ASP A 204 -7.89 4.97 -29.13
C ASP A 204 -7.27 3.67 -28.60
N MET A 205 -6.79 3.69 -27.36
CA MET A 205 -6.20 2.54 -26.68
C MET A 205 -7.21 1.76 -25.84
N GLU A 206 -8.45 2.23 -25.70
CA GLU A 206 -9.45 1.59 -24.85
C GLU A 206 -9.81 0.20 -25.39
N GLY A 207 -9.72 -0.81 -24.52
CA GLY A 207 -9.92 -2.21 -24.88
C GLY A 207 -8.67 -2.94 -25.38
N GLU A 208 -7.53 -2.27 -25.54
CA GLU A 208 -6.27 -2.94 -25.90
C GLU A 208 -5.63 -3.63 -24.68
N PRO A 209 -4.98 -4.80 -24.84
CA PRO A 209 -4.38 -5.52 -23.73
C PRO A 209 -3.15 -4.79 -23.18
N VAL A 210 -2.96 -4.86 -21.86
CA VAL A 210 -1.83 -4.20 -21.18
C VAL A 210 -0.65 -5.17 -21.10
N GLU A 211 0.51 -4.76 -21.59
CA GLU A 211 1.75 -5.55 -21.46
C GLU A 211 2.49 -5.26 -20.14
N LEU A 212 3.10 -6.29 -19.57
CA LEU A 212 3.99 -6.16 -18.41
C LEU A 212 5.19 -5.27 -18.75
N GLY A 213 5.56 -4.38 -17.82
CA GLY A 213 6.66 -3.43 -18.01
C GLY A 213 6.33 -2.22 -18.91
N GLN A 214 5.17 -2.19 -19.56
CA GLN A 214 4.75 -1.03 -20.35
C GLN A 214 4.45 0.18 -19.44
N PRO A 215 4.90 1.39 -19.79
CA PRO A 215 4.55 2.60 -19.06
C PRO A 215 3.06 2.94 -19.20
N LEU A 216 2.39 3.16 -18.07
CA LEU A 216 0.96 3.49 -18.01
C LEU A 216 0.66 4.49 -16.88
N PHE A 217 -0.55 5.03 -16.88
CA PHE A 217 -1.13 5.76 -15.75
C PHE A 217 -2.11 4.87 -14.99
N ILE A 218 -2.12 5.01 -13.67
CA ILE A 218 -3.13 4.42 -12.78
C ILE A 218 -3.94 5.59 -12.24
N LYS A 219 -5.23 5.69 -12.59
CA LYS A 219 -6.10 6.80 -12.20
C LYS A 219 -7.16 6.34 -11.22
N HIS A 220 -7.39 7.12 -10.17
CA HIS A 220 -8.45 6.82 -9.23
C HIS A 220 -9.82 6.99 -9.92
N ALA A 221 -10.67 5.96 -9.91
CA ALA A 221 -11.88 5.94 -10.73
C ALA A 221 -12.86 7.07 -10.37
N SER A 222 -13.02 7.37 -9.07
CA SER A 222 -13.98 8.39 -8.62
C SER A 222 -13.52 9.84 -8.81
N THR A 223 -12.21 10.11 -8.74
CA THR A 223 -11.68 11.48 -8.88
C THR A 223 -10.91 11.74 -10.18
N ASN A 224 -10.73 10.71 -11.01
CA ASN A 224 -9.93 10.72 -12.23
C ASN A 224 -8.50 11.27 -12.04
N SER A 225 -8.01 11.26 -10.79
CA SER A 225 -6.70 11.80 -10.45
C SER A 225 -5.65 10.69 -10.52
N PRO A 226 -4.49 10.94 -11.16
CA PRO A 226 -3.49 9.90 -11.33
C PRO A 226 -2.78 9.61 -10.01
N LEU A 227 -2.51 8.35 -9.74
CA LEU A 227 -1.56 7.91 -8.73
C LEU A 227 -0.18 8.46 -9.10
N ALA A 228 0.50 9.07 -8.14
CA ALA A 228 1.81 9.66 -8.34
C ALA A 228 2.65 9.56 -7.07
N VAL A 229 3.97 9.61 -7.28
CA VAL A 229 4.96 9.77 -6.21
C VAL A 229 5.27 11.25 -6.06
N HIS A 230 5.24 11.76 -4.84
CA HIS A 230 5.66 13.13 -4.53
C HIS A 230 7.09 13.16 -3.97
N ASP A 231 7.78 14.30 -4.13
CA ASP A 231 9.18 14.44 -3.70
C ASP A 231 9.37 14.44 -2.18
N ALA A 232 8.30 14.70 -1.44
CA ALA A 232 8.35 14.70 0.01
C ALA A 232 8.68 13.30 0.54
N GLN A 233 9.64 13.26 1.45
CA GLN A 233 10.02 12.04 2.16
C GLN A 233 9.20 11.89 3.44
N ILE A 234 8.74 10.66 3.69
CA ILE A 234 8.08 10.24 4.92
C ILE A 234 9.02 9.28 5.63
N PHE A 235 9.26 9.53 6.91
CA PHE A 235 10.01 8.62 7.78
C PHE A 235 9.04 7.67 8.45
N ASN A 236 9.20 6.38 8.20
CA ASN A 236 8.44 5.31 8.83
C ASN A 236 9.36 4.20 9.35
N ASP A 237 8.77 3.11 9.84
CA ASP A 237 9.48 1.96 10.42
C ASP A 237 10.42 1.25 9.42
N TYR A 238 10.31 1.54 8.13
CA TYR A 238 11.11 0.94 7.06
C TYR A 238 12.17 1.90 6.48
N GLY A 239 12.25 3.13 7.01
CA GLY A 239 13.22 4.14 6.64
C GLY A 239 12.59 5.38 6.01
N SER A 240 13.33 6.00 5.10
CA SER A 240 12.87 7.18 4.36
C SER A 240 12.25 6.73 3.04
N GLU A 241 10.93 6.87 2.93
CA GLU A 241 10.15 6.52 1.74
C GLU A 241 9.51 7.77 1.14
N TYR A 242 8.99 7.68 -0.09
CA TYR A 242 8.33 8.81 -0.74
C TYR A 242 6.84 8.85 -0.42
N GLU A 243 6.26 10.05 -0.35
CA GLU A 243 4.81 10.23 -0.23
C GLU A 243 4.10 9.78 -1.53
N LEU A 244 3.00 9.02 -1.39
CA LEU A 244 2.09 8.76 -2.50
C LEU A 244 0.89 9.71 -2.46
N VAL A 245 0.50 10.18 -3.64
CA VAL A 245 -0.64 11.11 -3.81
C VAL A 245 -1.45 10.73 -5.04
N ALA A 246 -2.73 11.07 -5.04
CA ALA A 246 -3.57 10.97 -6.24
C ALA A 246 -3.73 12.37 -6.85
N ALA A 247 -2.68 12.85 -7.51
CA ALA A 247 -2.63 14.19 -8.07
C ALA A 247 -1.68 14.27 -9.26
N ARG A 248 -1.84 15.30 -10.10
CA ARG A 248 -0.89 15.56 -11.18
C ARG A 248 0.44 16.05 -10.61
N GLU A 249 1.49 15.26 -10.79
CA GLU A 249 2.87 15.63 -10.48
C GLU A 249 3.66 15.95 -11.76
N PRO A 250 4.65 16.86 -11.71
CA PRO A 250 5.52 17.12 -12.85
C PRO A 250 6.38 15.90 -13.21
N GLY A 251 6.82 15.83 -14.47
CA GLY A 251 7.72 14.76 -14.93
C GLY A 251 7.00 13.44 -15.22
N LYS A 252 7.67 12.33 -14.89
CA LYS A 252 7.24 10.94 -15.03
C LYS A 252 6.85 10.32 -13.68
N LYS A 253 6.62 11.12 -12.65
CA LYS A 253 6.22 10.69 -11.28
C LYS A 253 4.84 10.03 -11.21
N MET A 254 4.02 10.22 -12.23
CA MET A 254 2.71 9.57 -12.40
C MET A 254 2.78 8.35 -13.34
N ILE A 255 3.93 8.06 -13.95
CA ILE A 255 4.10 6.94 -14.88
C ILE A 255 4.54 5.71 -14.10
N TRP A 256 3.76 4.65 -14.21
CA TRP A 256 3.98 3.38 -13.54
C TRP A 256 4.21 2.25 -14.52
N ARG A 257 4.77 1.15 -14.03
CA ARG A 257 4.88 -0.13 -14.74
C ARG A 257 4.51 -1.24 -13.78
N PHE A 258 3.72 -2.19 -14.25
CA PHE A 258 3.56 -3.46 -13.53
C PHE A 258 4.76 -4.35 -13.87
N VAL A 259 5.43 -4.87 -12.84
CA VAL A 259 6.59 -5.75 -12.99
C VAL A 259 6.40 -7.01 -12.12
N LYS A 260 7.01 -8.11 -12.54
CA LYS A 260 7.13 -9.35 -11.76
C LYS A 260 8.37 -9.30 -10.88
#